data_AF-A0A7W0T0D8-F1
#
_entry.id   AF-A0A7W0T0D8-F1
#
_cell.length_a   1.000
_cell.length_b   1.000
_cell.length_c   1.000
_cell.angle_alpha   90.00
_cell.angle_beta   90.00
_cell.angle_gamma   90.00
#
_symmetry.space_group_name_H-M   'P 1'
#
loop_
_entity.id
_entity.type
_entity.pdbx_description
1 polymer ?
#
loop_
_entity_poly.entity_id
_entity_poly.type
_entity_poly.pdbx_seq_one_letter_code
_entity_poly.pdbx_strand_id
1 'polypeptide(L)'
;EGIHRITVSTHGLRFLKDERLLERLARLGARIVLSFDSFKPEVNQHMLGGNFLDGKLRVLDLLEKYDVETTLLPVLARGVNDDEVGAFVKLALEKDFIRSLELHTMTFTGHNGQSFDRAGRYSTFEVLSDIEAQTAGVLRVSDFVPSPAAHPLCYLVTYVLRLDDGRWLPFPRFMPGTDLRELLGGMLYLEPTLQMENKLGDVINRLWAGEIACDDTEPVLARLRALTGSVFERDLGAAERLRRAEASAKAIYIHAHMDEETFDTDRIRQCCVGIREPDGTNIPSCAYNTLYRDRDARFAAKPAAPLITLGRGRP
;
A
#
# COMPACT_ATOMS: atom_id res chain seq x y z
N GLU A 1 9.85 15.85 -14.60
CA GLU A 1 10.55 15.10 -13.54
C GLU A 1 10.65 15.95 -12.29
N GLY A 2 10.44 15.35 -11.13
CA GLY A 2 10.46 16.05 -9.84
C GLY A 2 9.85 15.17 -8.75
N ILE A 3 9.89 15.65 -7.51
CA ILE A 3 9.20 15.00 -6.39
C ILE A 3 7.75 15.46 -6.41
N HIS A 4 6.84 14.57 -6.81
CA HIS A 4 5.40 14.86 -6.86
C HIS A 4 4.72 14.68 -5.51
N ARG A 5 5.26 13.78 -4.66
CA ARG A 5 4.68 13.42 -3.38
C ARG A 5 5.76 13.14 -2.35
N ILE A 6 5.54 13.59 -1.11
CA ILE A 6 6.31 13.19 0.05
C ILE A 6 5.42 12.32 0.93
N THR A 7 5.90 11.12 1.26
CA THR A 7 5.21 10.21 2.17
C THR A 7 6.05 10.00 3.42
N VAL A 8 5.43 10.08 4.59
CA VAL A 8 6.08 9.95 5.89
C VAL A 8 5.54 8.71 6.62
N SER A 9 6.37 7.69 6.76
CA SER A 9 6.06 6.52 7.59
C SER A 9 6.27 6.83 9.05
N THR A 10 5.25 6.57 9.89
CA THR A 10 5.30 6.91 11.31
C THR A 10 4.34 6.04 12.14
N HIS A 11 4.64 5.92 13.43
CA HIS A 11 3.69 5.38 14.40
C HIS A 11 2.68 6.44 14.89
N GLY A 12 2.84 7.72 14.52
CA GLY A 12 1.85 8.78 14.72
C GLY A 12 1.75 9.40 16.12
N LEU A 13 2.23 8.71 17.17
CA LEU A 13 2.05 9.18 18.57
C LEU A 13 2.63 10.57 18.88
N ARG A 14 3.58 11.07 18.07
CA ARG A 14 4.09 12.44 18.20
C ARG A 14 3.01 13.49 17.91
N PHE A 15 2.07 13.20 17.00
CA PHE A 15 0.99 14.13 16.63
C PHE A 15 0.07 14.44 17.82
N LEU A 16 -0.06 13.50 18.76
CA LEU A 16 -0.83 13.72 19.99
C LEU A 16 -0.22 14.78 20.92
N LYS A 17 1.08 15.04 20.79
CA LYS A 17 1.81 16.04 21.59
C LYS A 17 2.09 17.32 20.82
N ASP A 18 2.09 17.25 19.50
CA ASP A 18 2.47 18.33 18.58
C ASP A 18 1.57 18.33 17.35
N GLU A 19 0.35 18.83 17.52
CA GLU A 19 -0.64 18.94 16.45
C GLU A 19 -0.21 19.92 15.35
N ARG A 20 0.65 20.90 15.68
CA ARG A 20 1.23 21.85 14.71
C ARG A 20 2.11 21.16 13.67
N LEU A 21 2.76 20.05 14.03
CA LEU A 21 3.47 19.23 13.05
C LEU A 21 2.51 18.69 11.99
N LEU A 22 1.32 18.23 12.40
CA LEU A 22 0.33 17.68 11.48
C LEU A 22 -0.23 18.77 10.57
N GLU A 23 -0.54 19.95 11.10
CA GLU A 23 -0.94 21.12 10.30
C GLU A 23 0.10 21.48 9.24
N ARG A 24 1.38 21.42 9.59
CA ARG A 24 2.47 21.71 8.66
C ARG A 24 2.57 20.63 7.57
N LEU A 25 2.41 19.36 7.93
CA LEU A 25 2.42 18.25 6.96
C LEU A 25 1.24 18.34 5.99
N ALA A 26 0.05 18.68 6.50
CA ALA A 26 -1.15 18.93 5.69
C ALA A 26 -0.92 20.04 4.66
N ARG A 27 -0.36 21.18 5.08
CA ARG A 27 -0.04 22.31 4.17
C ARG A 27 0.98 21.95 3.09
N LEU A 28 1.87 20.99 3.36
CA LEU A 28 2.85 20.51 2.39
C LEU A 28 2.29 19.44 1.44
N GLY A 29 1.04 19.00 1.62
CA GLY A 29 0.46 17.88 0.87
C GLY A 29 1.16 16.55 1.15
N ALA A 30 1.80 16.41 2.31
CA ALA A 30 2.47 15.17 2.69
C ALA A 30 1.45 14.08 2.99
N ARG A 31 1.75 12.85 2.58
CA ARG A 31 0.96 11.66 2.88
C ARG A 31 1.54 10.95 4.10
N ILE A 32 0.70 10.42 4.97
CA ILE A 32 1.13 9.65 6.14
C ILE A 32 0.97 8.16 5.85
N VAL A 33 2.02 7.36 6.05
CA VAL A 33 1.85 5.92 6.23
C VAL A 33 1.81 5.66 7.73
N LEU A 34 0.62 5.35 8.25
CA LEU A 34 0.41 5.09 9.66
C LEU A 34 0.55 3.60 9.92
N SER A 35 1.57 3.21 10.70
CA SER A 35 1.61 1.86 11.29
C SER A 35 0.43 1.71 12.25
N PHE A 36 -0.40 0.70 12.05
CA PHE A 36 -1.58 0.42 12.88
C PHE A 36 -1.92 -1.07 12.78
N ASP A 37 -1.42 -1.88 13.71
CA ASP A 37 -1.32 -3.34 13.52
C ASP A 37 -2.53 -4.13 14.01
N SER A 38 -3.35 -3.60 14.93
CA SER A 38 -4.52 -4.32 15.46
C SER A 38 -5.50 -3.38 16.18
N PHE A 39 -6.78 -3.74 16.18
CA PHE A 39 -7.85 -3.12 16.97
C PHE A 39 -7.95 -3.72 18.38
N LYS A 40 -7.07 -4.66 18.74
CA LYS A 40 -7.06 -5.38 20.02
C LYS A 40 -5.87 -4.96 20.89
N PRO A 41 -6.08 -4.48 22.12
CA PRO A 41 -5.00 -4.09 23.02
C PRO A 41 -3.96 -5.19 23.28
N GLU A 42 -4.42 -6.43 23.46
CA GLU A 42 -3.58 -7.59 23.74
C GLU A 42 -2.69 -7.98 22.56
N VAL A 43 -3.18 -7.80 21.34
CA VAL A 43 -2.40 -8.03 20.12
C VAL A 43 -1.35 -6.95 19.94
N ASN A 44 -1.70 -5.67 20.18
CA ASN A 44 -0.72 -4.59 20.20
C ASN A 44 0.38 -4.85 21.24
N GLN A 45 0.01 -5.32 22.43
CA GLN A 45 0.98 -5.70 23.47
C GLN A 45 1.89 -6.83 22.99
N HIS A 46 1.34 -7.85 22.34
CA HIS A 46 2.10 -8.98 21.82
C HIS A 46 3.07 -8.57 20.69
N MET A 47 2.60 -7.80 19.71
CA MET A 47 3.38 -7.47 18.51
C MET A 47 4.37 -6.30 18.71
N LEU A 48 3.98 -5.31 19.52
CA LEU A 48 4.70 -4.05 19.67
C LEU A 48 5.31 -3.86 21.07
N GLY A 49 5.00 -4.73 22.02
CA GLY A 49 5.46 -4.62 23.41
C GLY A 49 4.73 -3.56 24.24
N GLY A 50 3.63 -3.00 23.72
CA GLY A 50 2.85 -1.97 24.42
C GLY A 50 1.42 -1.84 23.89
N ASN A 51 0.51 -1.36 24.73
CA ASN A 51 -0.84 -1.00 24.29
C ASN A 51 -0.84 0.40 23.66
N PHE A 52 -1.01 0.47 22.35
CA PHE A 52 -1.04 1.71 21.59
C PHE A 52 -2.40 2.04 20.98
N LEU A 53 -3.43 1.20 21.16
CA LEU A 53 -4.70 1.30 20.46
C LEU A 53 -5.37 2.67 20.64
N ASP A 54 -5.59 3.10 21.87
CA ASP A 54 -6.24 4.38 22.17
C ASP A 54 -5.47 5.57 21.56
N GLY A 55 -4.13 5.49 21.62
CA GLY A 55 -3.26 6.49 21.01
C GLY A 55 -3.42 6.54 19.50
N LYS A 56 -3.51 5.37 18.84
CA LYS A 56 -3.67 5.27 17.39
C LYS A 56 -5.05 5.72 16.91
N LEU A 57 -6.12 5.39 17.63
CA LEU A 57 -7.46 5.87 17.32
C LEU A 57 -7.52 7.40 17.37
N ARG A 58 -6.94 8.00 18.42
CA ARG A 58 -6.82 9.47 18.50
C ARG A 58 -5.95 10.07 17.40
N VAL A 59 -4.92 9.36 16.93
CA VAL A 59 -4.13 9.79 15.77
C VAL A 59 -4.97 9.76 14.50
N LEU A 60 -5.82 8.74 14.29
CA LEU A 60 -6.75 8.69 13.17
C LEU A 60 -7.72 9.87 13.20
N ASP A 61 -8.28 10.20 14.38
CA ASP A 61 -9.16 11.36 14.53
C ASP A 61 -8.45 12.67 14.14
N LEU A 62 -7.17 12.82 14.49
CA LEU A 62 -6.37 13.99 14.09
C LEU A 62 -6.09 14.01 12.59
N LEU A 63 -5.75 12.87 11.99
CA LEU A 63 -5.51 12.76 10.54
C LEU A 63 -6.78 13.11 9.76
N GLU A 64 -7.94 12.66 10.23
CA GLU A 64 -9.24 13.00 9.66
C GLU A 64 -9.56 14.48 9.83
N LYS A 65 -9.38 15.04 11.04
CA LYS A 65 -9.63 16.46 11.35
C LYS A 65 -8.88 17.41 10.40
N TYR A 66 -7.65 17.06 10.03
CA TYR A 66 -6.81 17.89 9.15
C TYR A 66 -6.80 17.44 7.69
N ASP A 67 -7.65 16.46 7.32
CA ASP A 67 -7.72 15.86 5.98
C ASP A 67 -6.34 15.46 5.42
N VAL A 68 -5.53 14.83 6.28
CA VAL A 68 -4.19 14.37 5.89
C VAL A 68 -4.31 13.00 5.23
N GLU A 69 -4.00 12.95 3.94
CA GLU A 69 -4.04 11.72 3.17
C GLU A 69 -3.18 10.63 3.82
N THR A 70 -3.81 9.47 4.03
CA THR A 70 -3.23 8.41 4.85
C THR A 70 -3.24 7.06 4.13
N THR A 71 -2.14 6.33 4.25
CA THR A 71 -2.06 4.89 4.04
C THR A 71 -2.11 4.21 5.40
N LEU A 72 -3.07 3.32 5.62
CA LEU A 72 -3.05 2.41 6.76
C LEU A 72 -2.10 1.25 6.47
N LEU A 73 -1.21 0.95 7.42
CA LEU A 73 -0.27 -0.16 7.28
C LEU A 73 -0.30 -1.02 8.56
N PRO A 74 -1.12 -2.09 8.57
CA PRO A 74 -0.99 -3.18 9.53
C PRO A 74 0.05 -4.20 9.09
N VAL A 75 0.85 -4.69 10.03
CA VAL A 75 1.60 -5.95 9.90
C VAL A 75 0.72 -7.09 10.40
N LEU A 76 0.52 -8.11 9.56
CA LEU A 76 -0.35 -9.26 9.80
C LEU A 76 0.47 -10.50 10.17
N ALA A 77 0.01 -11.22 11.19
CA ALA A 77 0.52 -12.53 11.59
C ALA A 77 -0.65 -13.49 11.81
N ARG A 78 -0.49 -14.72 11.29
CA ARG A 78 -1.50 -15.78 11.39
C ARG A 78 -1.72 -16.19 12.84
N GLY A 79 -2.97 -16.40 13.24
CA GLY A 79 -3.38 -16.72 14.60
C GLY A 79 -3.21 -15.57 15.60
N VAL A 80 -2.95 -14.35 15.12
CA VAL A 80 -2.69 -13.17 15.97
C VAL A 80 -3.66 -12.05 15.64
N ASN A 81 -3.69 -11.58 14.39
CA ASN A 81 -4.60 -10.53 13.91
C ASN A 81 -5.17 -10.83 12.51
N ASP A 82 -5.06 -12.07 12.05
CA ASP A 82 -5.63 -12.53 10.80
C ASP A 82 -7.17 -12.43 10.77
N ASP A 83 -7.83 -12.46 11.93
CA ASP A 83 -9.28 -12.25 12.07
C ASP A 83 -9.73 -10.78 11.98
N GLU A 84 -8.80 -9.83 11.78
CA GLU A 84 -9.08 -8.39 11.70
C GLU A 84 -8.96 -7.81 10.28
N VAL A 85 -8.56 -8.59 9.27
CA VAL A 85 -8.29 -8.06 7.91
C VAL A 85 -9.52 -7.39 7.29
N GLY A 86 -10.72 -7.94 7.50
CA GLY A 86 -11.97 -7.32 7.05
C GLY A 86 -12.27 -5.99 7.74
N ALA A 87 -11.91 -5.84 9.02
CA ALA A 87 -12.08 -4.59 9.75
C ALA A 87 -11.15 -3.48 9.23
N PHE A 88 -9.92 -3.81 8.83
CA PHE A 88 -9.02 -2.87 8.17
C PHE A 88 -9.56 -2.42 6.82
N VAL A 89 -10.06 -3.35 5.99
CA VAL A 89 -10.70 -3.02 4.71
C VAL A 89 -11.89 -2.08 4.95
N LYS A 90 -12.77 -2.42 5.89
CA LYS A 90 -13.91 -1.58 6.25
C LYS A 90 -13.49 -0.16 6.65
N LEU A 91 -12.55 -0.03 7.58
CA LEU A 91 -12.04 1.28 8.02
C LEU A 91 -11.47 2.08 6.84
N ALA A 92 -10.67 1.44 5.99
CA ALA A 92 -10.08 2.08 4.83
C ALA A 92 -11.12 2.56 3.83
N LEU A 93 -12.22 1.83 3.62
CA LEU A 93 -13.30 2.22 2.71
C LEU A 93 -14.22 3.31 3.30
N GLU A 94 -14.53 3.24 4.60
CA GLU A 94 -15.43 4.17 5.29
C GLU A 94 -14.83 5.58 5.46
N LYS A 95 -13.53 5.69 5.71
CA LYS A 95 -12.88 6.97 5.99
C LYS A 95 -12.30 7.58 4.74
N ASP A 96 -12.78 8.76 4.36
CA ASP A 96 -12.35 9.39 3.11
C ASP A 96 -10.85 9.63 3.10
N PHE A 97 -10.27 10.28 4.11
CA PHE A 97 -8.84 10.63 4.19
C PHE A 97 -7.88 9.43 4.04
N ILE A 98 -8.36 8.21 4.22
CA ILE A 98 -7.59 6.99 4.00
C ILE A 98 -7.63 6.64 2.51
N ARG A 99 -6.50 6.86 1.84
CA ARG A 99 -6.35 6.66 0.39
C ARG A 99 -5.89 5.25 0.03
N SER A 100 -5.23 4.56 0.94
CA SER A 100 -4.90 3.15 0.73
C SER A 100 -4.77 2.36 2.02
N LEU A 101 -4.90 1.05 1.87
CA LEU A 101 -4.57 0.05 2.88
C LEU A 101 -3.41 -0.80 2.34
N GLU A 102 -2.33 -0.94 3.10
CA GLU A 102 -1.17 -1.76 2.75
C GLU A 102 -0.97 -2.83 3.82
N LEU A 103 -1.55 -4.01 3.58
CA LEU A 103 -1.44 -5.17 4.47
C LEU A 103 -0.07 -5.80 4.29
N HIS A 104 0.80 -5.68 5.29
CA HIS A 104 2.13 -6.30 5.26
C HIS A 104 2.08 -7.63 5.98
N THR A 105 2.63 -8.70 5.42
CA THR A 105 2.81 -9.94 6.19
C THR A 105 3.99 -9.80 7.15
N MET A 106 3.93 -10.41 8.34
CA MET A 106 5.04 -10.43 9.29
C MET A 106 6.32 -10.93 8.62
N THR A 107 7.37 -10.15 8.76
CA THR A 107 8.68 -10.45 8.19
C THR A 107 9.65 -10.58 9.33
N PHE A 108 10.04 -11.80 9.63
CA PHE A 108 10.70 -12.25 10.85
C PHE A 108 12.16 -11.75 10.96
N THR A 109 12.32 -10.44 10.89
CA THR A 109 13.58 -9.69 10.84
C THR A 109 13.48 -8.48 11.77
N GLY A 110 14.62 -7.92 12.17
CA GLY A 110 14.66 -6.80 13.11
C GLY A 110 14.23 -7.17 14.53
N HIS A 111 14.12 -6.14 15.38
CA HIS A 111 14.07 -6.30 16.83
C HIS A 111 12.93 -7.19 17.34
N ASN A 112 11.71 -6.97 16.85
CA ASN A 112 10.55 -7.75 17.27
C ASN A 112 10.29 -8.96 16.38
N GLY A 113 10.79 -8.97 15.14
CA GLY A 113 10.51 -10.02 14.17
C GLY A 113 11.36 -11.28 14.36
N GLN A 114 12.62 -11.14 14.81
CA GLN A 114 13.52 -12.30 14.96
C GLN A 114 13.06 -13.28 16.05
N SER A 115 12.46 -12.77 17.12
CA SER A 115 11.92 -13.55 18.24
C SER A 115 10.45 -13.94 18.07
N PHE A 116 9.78 -13.48 17.01
CA PHE A 116 8.37 -13.79 16.76
C PHE A 116 8.21 -15.25 16.33
N ASP A 117 7.16 -15.91 16.78
CA ASP A 117 6.90 -17.31 16.44
C ASP A 117 6.65 -17.48 14.94
N ARG A 118 7.45 -18.34 14.30
CA ARG A 118 7.38 -18.63 12.86
C ARG A 118 6.04 -19.25 12.45
N ALA A 119 5.29 -19.84 13.38
CA ALA A 119 3.92 -20.29 13.14
C ALA A 119 2.98 -19.15 12.73
N GLY A 120 3.31 -17.90 13.07
CA GLY A 120 2.56 -16.70 12.65
C GLY A 120 2.77 -16.32 11.18
N ARG A 121 3.50 -17.12 10.39
CA ARG A 121 3.71 -16.83 8.96
C ARG A 121 2.38 -16.88 8.22
N TYR A 122 2.16 -15.88 7.40
CA TYR A 122 0.90 -15.65 6.70
C TYR A 122 1.20 -15.42 5.22
N SER A 123 0.71 -16.30 4.34
CA SER A 123 0.95 -16.17 2.90
C SER A 123 0.02 -15.14 2.27
N THR A 124 0.42 -14.56 1.14
CA THR A 124 -0.41 -13.60 0.41
C THR A 124 -1.76 -14.17 -0.02
N PHE A 125 -1.81 -15.46 -0.35
CA PHE A 125 -3.06 -16.15 -0.71
C PHE A 125 -4.00 -16.35 0.49
N GLU A 126 -3.46 -16.67 1.67
CA GLU A 126 -4.26 -16.77 2.88
C GLU A 126 -4.82 -15.39 3.27
N VAL A 127 -4.01 -14.32 3.19
CA VAL A 127 -4.48 -12.93 3.39
C VAL A 127 -5.64 -12.61 2.45
N LEU A 128 -5.52 -12.93 1.15
CA LEU A 128 -6.59 -12.72 0.18
C LEU A 128 -7.86 -13.53 0.50
N SER A 129 -7.69 -14.77 0.92
CA SER A 129 -8.81 -15.67 1.28
C SER A 129 -9.56 -15.13 2.49
N ASP A 130 -8.83 -14.63 3.49
CA ASP A 130 -9.42 -14.03 4.69
C ASP A 130 -10.07 -12.68 4.41
N ILE A 131 -9.49 -11.86 3.52
CA ILE A 131 -10.16 -10.64 3.01
C ILE A 131 -11.50 -11.01 2.38
N GLU A 132 -11.53 -12.01 1.49
CA GLU A 132 -12.77 -12.42 0.81
C GLU A 132 -13.83 -12.92 1.80
N ALA A 133 -13.42 -13.78 2.74
CA ALA A 133 -14.31 -14.32 3.76
C ALA A 133 -14.85 -13.22 4.70
N GLN A 134 -13.97 -12.37 5.24
CA GLN A 134 -14.32 -11.39 6.25
C GLN A 134 -15.01 -10.14 5.69
N THR A 135 -14.84 -9.85 4.40
CA THR A 135 -15.56 -8.77 3.72
C THR A 135 -16.83 -9.23 3.03
N ALA A 136 -17.22 -10.50 3.20
CA ALA A 136 -18.39 -11.12 2.54
C ALA A 136 -18.37 -10.91 1.01
N GLY A 137 -17.19 -11.00 0.40
CA GLY A 137 -17.00 -10.89 -1.04
C GLY A 137 -17.06 -9.46 -1.61
N VAL A 138 -17.03 -8.41 -0.77
CA VAL A 138 -16.81 -7.02 -1.23
C VAL A 138 -15.49 -6.91 -1.99
N LEU A 139 -14.46 -7.58 -1.48
CA LEU A 139 -13.23 -7.86 -2.21
C LEU A 139 -13.12 -9.38 -2.36
N ARG A 140 -12.67 -9.87 -3.52
CA ARG A 140 -12.40 -11.30 -3.75
C ARG A 140 -10.94 -11.51 -4.13
N VAL A 141 -10.45 -12.74 -3.99
CA VAL A 141 -9.11 -13.14 -4.45
C VAL A 141 -8.89 -12.73 -5.91
N SER A 142 -9.91 -12.90 -6.76
CA SER A 142 -9.88 -12.56 -8.18
C SER A 142 -9.73 -11.07 -8.49
N ASP A 143 -9.95 -10.19 -7.51
CA ASP A 143 -9.90 -8.74 -7.70
C ASP A 143 -8.49 -8.17 -7.58
N PHE A 144 -7.48 -9.00 -7.29
CA PHE A 144 -6.11 -8.56 -7.12
C PHE A 144 -5.23 -8.99 -8.29
N VAL A 145 -4.33 -8.09 -8.67
CA VAL A 145 -3.31 -8.35 -9.69
C VAL A 145 -1.92 -8.16 -9.11
N PRO A 146 -0.90 -8.86 -9.62
CA PRO A 146 0.49 -8.54 -9.29
C PRO A 146 0.83 -7.12 -9.75
N SER A 147 1.45 -6.34 -8.87
CA SER A 147 1.94 -5.01 -9.22
C SER A 147 3.02 -5.11 -10.31
N PRO A 148 2.96 -4.34 -11.41
CA PRO A 148 4.01 -4.35 -12.43
C PRO A 148 5.30 -3.68 -11.95
N ALA A 149 5.27 -2.94 -10.85
CA ALA A 149 6.43 -2.26 -10.28
C ALA A 149 7.37 -3.20 -9.52
N ALA A 150 6.90 -4.38 -9.12
CA ALA A 150 7.64 -5.30 -8.27
C ALA A 150 7.54 -6.75 -8.78
N HIS A 151 8.32 -7.63 -8.18
CA HIS A 151 8.16 -9.07 -8.44
C HIS A 151 6.73 -9.52 -8.05
N PRO A 152 6.08 -10.43 -8.82
CA PRO A 152 4.70 -10.85 -8.56
C PRO A 152 4.42 -11.46 -7.17
N LEU A 153 5.47 -11.95 -6.51
CA LEU A 153 5.40 -12.50 -5.14
C LEU A 153 5.59 -11.45 -4.04
N CYS A 154 5.98 -10.22 -4.38
CA CYS A 154 6.16 -9.14 -3.42
C CYS A 154 4.86 -8.36 -3.20
N TYR A 155 4.24 -7.89 -4.29
CA TYR A 155 3.09 -6.98 -4.21
C TYR A 155 1.91 -7.47 -5.03
N LEU A 156 0.78 -7.64 -4.36
CA LEU A 156 -0.53 -7.76 -4.97
C LEU A 156 -1.31 -6.46 -4.69
N VAL A 157 -2.09 -6.01 -5.67
CA VAL A 157 -2.83 -4.76 -5.57
C VAL A 157 -4.19 -4.87 -6.25
N THR A 158 -5.16 -4.17 -5.68
CA THR A 158 -6.39 -3.78 -6.38
C THR A 158 -6.70 -2.31 -6.14
N TYR A 159 -7.42 -1.72 -7.08
CA TYR A 159 -8.01 -0.41 -6.94
C TYR A 159 -9.52 -0.57 -6.85
N VAL A 160 -10.15 0.24 -6.01
CA VAL A 160 -11.60 0.27 -5.84
C VAL A 160 -12.14 1.64 -6.22
N LEU A 161 -13.14 1.65 -7.09
CA LEU A 161 -13.83 2.84 -7.56
C LEU A 161 -15.01 3.13 -6.64
N ARG A 162 -15.14 4.38 -6.17
CA ARG A 162 -16.36 4.80 -5.49
C ARG A 162 -17.45 5.08 -6.52
N LEU A 163 -18.57 4.40 -6.42
CA LEU A 163 -19.77 4.67 -7.20
C LEU A 163 -20.60 5.77 -6.53
N ASP A 164 -21.51 6.39 -7.28
CA ASP A 164 -22.33 7.50 -6.79
C ASP A 164 -23.37 7.07 -5.75
N ASP A 165 -23.70 5.76 -5.70
CA ASP A 165 -24.52 5.15 -4.64
C ASP A 165 -23.75 4.84 -3.35
N GLY A 166 -22.46 5.18 -3.30
CA GLY A 166 -21.58 4.99 -2.15
C GLY A 166 -20.90 3.62 -2.08
N ARG A 167 -21.23 2.67 -2.97
CA ARG A 167 -20.54 1.37 -3.03
C ARG A 167 -19.11 1.54 -3.56
N TRP A 168 -18.23 0.64 -3.13
CA TRP A 168 -16.88 0.50 -3.66
C TRP A 168 -16.81 -0.72 -4.57
N LEU A 169 -16.40 -0.50 -5.82
CA LEU A 169 -16.32 -1.56 -6.83
C LEU A 169 -14.85 -1.77 -7.27
N PRO A 170 -14.30 -2.99 -7.11
CA PRO A 170 -12.94 -3.29 -7.58
C PRO A 170 -12.80 -3.13 -9.09
N PHE A 171 -11.66 -2.59 -9.53
CA PHE A 171 -11.38 -2.36 -10.95
C PHE A 171 -11.52 -3.63 -11.78
N PRO A 172 -11.01 -4.81 -11.34
CA PRO A 172 -11.16 -6.05 -12.11
C PRO A 172 -12.60 -6.53 -12.38
N ARG A 173 -13.61 -5.90 -11.76
CA ARG A 173 -15.04 -6.15 -12.03
C ARG A 173 -15.57 -5.46 -13.28
N PHE A 174 -14.84 -4.49 -13.82
CA PHE A 174 -15.24 -3.72 -15.00
C PHE A 174 -14.09 -3.46 -15.98
N MET A 175 -12.90 -3.97 -15.70
CA MET A 175 -11.78 -4.00 -16.64
C MET A 175 -10.94 -5.27 -16.44
N PRO A 176 -10.38 -5.87 -17.50
CA PRO A 176 -9.44 -6.97 -17.37
C PRO A 176 -8.25 -6.64 -16.45
N GLY A 177 -7.76 -7.63 -15.71
CA GLY A 177 -6.58 -7.46 -14.86
C GLY A 177 -5.31 -7.04 -15.65
N THR A 178 -5.22 -7.41 -16.93
CA THR A 178 -4.15 -6.94 -17.84
C THR A 178 -4.21 -5.43 -18.05
N ASP A 179 -5.42 -4.89 -18.24
CA ASP A 179 -5.63 -3.45 -18.41
C ASP A 179 -5.28 -2.69 -17.12
N LEU A 180 -5.63 -3.23 -15.94
CA LEU A 180 -5.24 -2.64 -14.66
C LEU A 180 -3.72 -2.63 -14.47
N ARG A 181 -3.03 -3.71 -14.85
CA ARG A 181 -1.57 -3.78 -14.81
C ARG A 181 -0.92 -2.78 -15.77
N GLU A 182 -1.50 -2.58 -16.96
CA GLU A 182 -1.04 -1.57 -17.90
C GLU A 182 -1.25 -0.15 -17.36
N LEU A 183 -2.38 0.14 -16.69
CA LEU A 183 -2.64 1.44 -16.06
C LEU A 183 -1.59 1.80 -15.02
N LEU A 184 -1.10 0.81 -14.27
CA LEU A 184 -0.07 1.04 -13.27
C LEU A 184 1.30 1.36 -13.90
N GLY A 185 1.56 0.98 -15.15
CA GLY A 185 2.73 1.46 -15.90
C GLY A 185 4.09 1.22 -15.25
N GLY A 186 4.21 0.24 -14.34
CA GLY A 186 5.43 0.00 -13.55
C GLY A 186 5.58 0.90 -12.30
N MET A 187 4.57 1.68 -11.96
CA MET A 187 4.50 2.52 -10.77
C MET A 187 3.77 1.81 -9.64
N LEU A 188 4.10 2.16 -8.39
CA LEU A 188 3.41 1.64 -7.21
C LEU A 188 2.01 2.26 -7.06
N TYR A 189 1.82 3.50 -7.53
CA TYR A 189 0.56 4.23 -7.46
C TYR A 189 0.07 4.57 -8.86
N LEU A 190 -1.25 4.65 -9.01
CA LEU A 190 -1.90 5.06 -10.24
C LEU A 190 -1.73 6.57 -10.45
N GLU A 191 -1.11 6.95 -11.57
CA GLU A 191 -0.87 8.34 -11.94
C GLU A 191 -1.74 8.76 -13.12
N PRO A 192 -2.27 10.00 -13.14
CA PRO A 192 -3.15 10.50 -14.20
C PRO A 192 -2.35 10.88 -15.45
N THR A 193 -1.90 9.86 -16.18
CA THR A 193 -1.15 9.98 -17.43
C THR A 193 -2.07 9.96 -18.65
N LEU A 194 -1.55 10.35 -19.81
CA LEU A 194 -2.26 10.19 -21.09
C LEU A 194 -2.56 8.71 -21.39
N GLN A 195 -1.68 7.80 -20.97
CA GLN A 195 -1.91 6.36 -21.08
C GLN A 195 -3.13 5.94 -20.26
N MET A 196 -3.28 6.48 -19.05
CA MET A 196 -4.46 6.24 -18.22
C MET A 196 -5.73 6.76 -18.90
N GLU A 197 -5.72 7.99 -19.44
CA GLU A 197 -6.86 8.56 -20.16
C GLU A 197 -7.32 7.66 -21.32
N ASN A 198 -6.38 7.27 -22.18
CA ASN A 198 -6.65 6.43 -23.34
C ASN A 198 -7.22 5.07 -22.92
N LYS A 199 -6.64 4.45 -21.88
CA LYS A 199 -7.07 3.14 -21.41
C LYS A 199 -8.45 3.19 -20.75
N LEU A 200 -8.75 4.24 -19.98
CA LEU A 200 -10.10 4.43 -19.44
C LEU A 200 -11.12 4.69 -20.56
N GLY A 201 -10.74 5.42 -21.61
CA GLY A 201 -11.56 5.57 -22.81
C GLY A 201 -11.87 4.24 -23.50
N ASP A 202 -10.87 3.37 -23.65
CA ASP A 202 -11.04 2.01 -24.18
C ASP A 202 -12.00 1.17 -23.33
N VAL A 203 -11.81 1.18 -22.00
CA VAL A 203 -12.69 0.47 -21.06
C VAL A 203 -14.13 0.98 -21.15
N ILE A 204 -14.34 2.29 -21.23
CA ILE A 204 -15.68 2.89 -21.42
C ILE A 204 -16.32 2.37 -22.72
N ASN A 205 -15.58 2.37 -23.83
CA ASN A 205 -16.10 1.91 -25.13
C ASN A 205 -16.47 0.42 -25.10
N ARG A 206 -15.62 -0.41 -24.49
CA ARG A 206 -15.83 -1.87 -24.41
C ARG A 206 -16.95 -2.25 -23.44
N LEU A 207 -17.12 -1.52 -22.34
CA LEU A 207 -18.29 -1.64 -21.46
C LEU A 207 -19.58 -1.27 -22.21
N TRP A 208 -19.58 -0.14 -22.93
CA TRP A 208 -20.74 0.28 -23.73
C TRP A 208 -21.09 -0.72 -24.84
N ALA A 209 -20.08 -1.34 -25.47
CA ALA A 209 -20.26 -2.37 -26.49
C ALA A 209 -20.65 -3.75 -25.93
N GLY A 210 -20.64 -3.94 -24.60
CA GLY A 210 -20.95 -5.23 -23.96
C GLY A 210 -19.83 -6.28 -24.07
N GLU A 211 -18.59 -5.86 -24.36
CA GLU A 211 -17.43 -6.76 -24.49
C GLU A 211 -16.84 -7.16 -23.12
N ILE A 212 -17.13 -6.38 -22.08
CA ILE A 212 -16.71 -6.64 -20.71
C ILE A 212 -17.96 -7.00 -19.89
N ALA A 213 -17.94 -8.19 -19.28
CA ALA A 213 -18.97 -8.58 -18.33
C ALA A 213 -18.84 -7.73 -17.06
N CYS A 214 -19.88 -6.94 -16.77
CA CYS A 214 -19.95 -6.11 -15.58
C CYS A 214 -21.40 -6.01 -15.10
N ASP A 215 -21.67 -6.47 -13.88
CA ASP A 215 -23.01 -6.43 -13.27
C ASP A 215 -23.48 -4.98 -13.02
N ASP A 216 -22.53 -4.05 -12.88
CA ASP A 216 -22.72 -2.63 -12.55
C ASP A 216 -22.41 -1.70 -13.76
N THR A 217 -22.67 -2.16 -15.00
CA THR A 217 -22.24 -1.44 -16.22
C THR A 217 -22.66 0.03 -16.25
N GLU A 218 -23.93 0.35 -16.02
CA GLU A 218 -24.44 1.74 -16.08
C GLU A 218 -23.82 2.67 -15.01
N PRO A 219 -23.83 2.35 -13.70
CA PRO A 219 -23.21 3.20 -12.70
C PRO A 219 -21.69 3.31 -12.90
N VAL A 220 -21.01 2.26 -13.37
CA VAL A 220 -19.58 2.32 -13.70
C VAL A 220 -19.33 3.28 -14.86
N LEU A 221 -20.10 3.18 -15.94
CA LEU A 221 -19.96 4.06 -17.11
C LEU A 221 -20.20 5.53 -16.74
N ALA A 222 -21.23 5.81 -15.94
CA ALA A 222 -21.49 7.15 -15.43
C ALA A 222 -20.29 7.68 -14.64
N ARG A 223 -19.75 6.86 -13.73
CA ARG A 223 -18.63 7.23 -12.88
C ARG A 223 -17.33 7.43 -13.65
N LEU A 224 -17.02 6.53 -14.59
CA LEU A 224 -15.82 6.64 -15.43
C LEU A 224 -15.85 7.88 -16.32
N ARG A 225 -17.00 8.23 -16.91
CA ARG A 225 -17.16 9.48 -17.68
C ARG A 225 -16.98 10.73 -16.81
N ALA A 226 -17.54 10.74 -15.61
CA ALA A 226 -17.36 11.85 -14.67
C ALA A 226 -15.90 11.98 -14.24
N LEU A 227 -15.24 10.86 -13.96
CA LEU A 227 -13.82 10.80 -13.62
C LEU A 227 -12.94 11.31 -14.74
N THR A 228 -13.09 10.80 -15.97
CA THR A 228 -12.24 11.21 -17.08
C THR A 228 -12.45 12.68 -17.43
N GLY A 229 -13.70 13.16 -17.43
CA GLY A 229 -14.01 14.58 -17.63
C GLY A 229 -13.43 15.50 -16.55
N SER A 230 -13.37 15.03 -15.29
CA SER A 230 -12.86 15.80 -14.16
C SER A 230 -11.33 15.78 -14.03
N VAL A 231 -10.69 14.65 -14.33
CA VAL A 231 -9.23 14.45 -14.19
C VAL A 231 -8.51 14.93 -15.44
N PHE A 232 -9.06 14.69 -16.63
CA PHE A 232 -8.41 15.01 -17.90
C PHE A 232 -8.85 16.33 -18.53
N GLU A 233 -9.47 17.21 -17.73
CA GLU A 233 -9.77 18.58 -18.12
C GLU A 233 -8.51 19.32 -18.64
N ARG A 234 -8.65 20.05 -19.76
CA ARG A 234 -7.51 20.59 -20.54
C ARG A 234 -6.62 21.54 -19.75
N ASP A 235 -7.23 22.41 -18.95
CA ASP A 235 -6.50 23.48 -18.23
C ASP A 235 -6.19 23.10 -16.77
N LEU A 236 -6.36 21.83 -16.41
CA LEU A 236 -6.12 21.36 -15.05
C LEU A 236 -4.62 21.16 -14.77
N GLY A 237 -4.10 21.91 -13.81
CA GLY A 237 -2.71 21.79 -13.36
C GLY A 237 -2.38 20.40 -12.79
N ALA A 238 -1.14 19.94 -13.00
CA ALA A 238 -0.71 18.58 -12.68
C ALA A 238 -0.95 18.16 -11.22
N ALA A 239 -0.68 19.05 -10.25
CA ALA A 239 -0.89 18.76 -8.84
C ALA A 239 -2.38 18.58 -8.49
N GLU A 240 -3.26 19.38 -9.08
CA GLU A 240 -4.69 19.25 -8.89
C GLU A 240 -5.23 18.01 -9.59
N ARG A 241 -4.74 17.71 -10.80
CA ARG A 241 -5.04 16.49 -11.53
C ARG A 241 -4.73 15.24 -10.72
N LEU A 242 -3.55 15.20 -10.09
CA LEU A 242 -3.14 14.09 -9.21
C LEU A 242 -4.07 13.96 -8.01
N ARG A 243 -4.38 15.07 -7.32
CA ARG A 243 -5.33 15.05 -6.18
C ARG A 243 -6.71 14.53 -6.58
N ARG A 244 -7.27 14.99 -7.70
CA ARG A 244 -8.58 14.52 -8.18
C ARG A 244 -8.56 13.03 -8.52
N ALA A 245 -7.47 12.55 -9.12
CA ALA A 245 -7.30 11.13 -9.42
C ALA A 245 -7.21 10.29 -8.14
N GLU A 246 -6.39 10.68 -7.17
CA GLU A 246 -6.24 9.98 -5.89
C GLU A 246 -7.50 10.01 -5.02
N ALA A 247 -8.33 11.05 -5.13
CA ALA A 247 -9.61 11.12 -4.41
C ALA A 247 -10.68 10.18 -4.98
N SER A 248 -10.50 9.71 -6.22
CA SER A 248 -11.54 8.98 -6.96
C SER A 248 -11.53 7.46 -6.75
N ALA A 249 -10.40 6.92 -6.30
CA ALA A 249 -10.20 5.51 -6.08
C ALA A 249 -9.33 5.29 -4.85
N LYS A 250 -9.53 4.17 -4.18
CA LYS A 250 -8.65 3.71 -3.09
C LYS A 250 -7.86 2.50 -3.55
N ALA A 251 -6.68 2.32 -3.00
CA ALA A 251 -5.83 1.17 -3.30
C ALA A 251 -5.74 0.23 -2.10
N ILE A 252 -5.86 -1.07 -2.35
CA ILE A 252 -5.65 -2.11 -1.35
C ILE A 252 -4.47 -2.95 -1.81
N TYR A 253 -3.42 -2.98 -1.01
CA TYR A 253 -2.17 -3.69 -1.30
C TYR A 253 -1.97 -4.80 -0.29
N ILE A 254 -1.35 -5.88 -0.76
CA ILE A 254 -0.76 -6.91 0.08
C ILE A 254 0.72 -6.96 -0.28
N HIS A 255 1.56 -6.74 0.73
CA HIS A 255 3.00 -6.78 0.59
C HIS A 255 3.57 -7.90 1.44
N ALA A 256 4.22 -8.86 0.78
CA ALA A 256 5.06 -9.83 1.45
C ALA A 256 6.53 -9.42 1.30
N HIS A 257 7.15 -8.86 2.34
CA HIS A 257 8.62 -8.76 2.32
C HIS A 257 9.25 -10.15 2.50
N MET A 258 10.55 -10.24 2.30
CA MET A 258 11.30 -11.47 2.53
C MET A 258 12.04 -11.42 3.86
N ASP A 259 12.19 -12.60 4.45
CA ASP A 259 13.09 -12.89 5.55
C ASP A 259 14.04 -14.04 5.17
N GLU A 260 14.83 -14.51 6.13
CA GLU A 260 15.82 -15.58 5.95
C GLU A 260 15.24 -16.87 5.35
N GLU A 261 13.98 -17.22 5.63
CA GLU A 261 13.35 -18.48 5.18
C GLU A 261 12.75 -18.36 3.77
N THR A 262 12.47 -17.13 3.32
CA THR A 262 11.81 -16.86 2.03
C THR A 262 12.67 -16.03 1.08
N PHE A 263 13.97 -15.91 1.37
CA PHE A 263 14.87 -15.04 0.62
C PHE A 263 15.06 -15.56 -0.81
N ASP A 264 14.74 -14.72 -1.79
CA ASP A 264 14.79 -15.05 -3.21
C ASP A 264 15.51 -13.94 -3.99
N THR A 265 16.58 -14.31 -4.68
CA THR A 265 17.41 -13.37 -5.44
C THR A 265 16.70 -12.78 -6.66
N ASP A 266 15.73 -13.48 -7.25
CA ASP A 266 14.98 -12.96 -8.40
C ASP A 266 14.02 -11.85 -7.96
N ARG A 267 13.42 -11.99 -6.78
CA ARG A 267 12.65 -10.92 -6.12
C ARG A 267 13.52 -9.71 -5.82
N ILE A 268 14.76 -9.91 -5.36
CA ILE A 268 15.72 -8.83 -5.09
C ILE A 268 16.09 -8.05 -6.36
N ARG A 269 16.30 -8.74 -7.49
CA ARG A 269 16.65 -8.10 -8.78
C ARG A 269 15.57 -7.16 -9.31
N GLN A 270 14.31 -7.38 -8.92
CA GLN A 270 13.15 -6.59 -9.35
C GLN A 270 12.59 -5.69 -8.22
N CYS A 271 13.34 -5.48 -7.14
CA CYS A 271 12.84 -4.75 -5.99
C CYS A 271 12.75 -3.24 -6.27
N CYS A 272 11.53 -2.69 -6.24
CA CYS A 272 11.27 -1.26 -6.38
C CYS A 272 11.50 -0.44 -5.10
N VAL A 273 11.69 -1.11 -3.95
CA VAL A 273 11.89 -0.45 -2.65
C VAL A 273 13.37 -0.52 -2.29
N GLY A 274 14.05 0.63 -2.30
CA GLY A 274 15.47 0.73 -2.00
C GLY A 274 15.77 1.52 -0.73
N ILE A 275 16.77 1.08 0.01
CA ILE A 275 17.40 1.80 1.12
C ILE A 275 18.60 2.54 0.55
N ARG A 276 18.57 3.87 0.62
CA ARG A 276 19.66 4.72 0.17
C ARG A 276 20.73 4.81 1.26
N GLU A 277 21.94 4.44 0.88
CA GLU A 277 23.12 4.57 1.73
C GLU A 277 23.75 5.96 1.61
N PRO A 278 24.54 6.42 2.60
CA PRO A 278 25.20 7.72 2.56
C PRO A 278 26.14 7.93 1.37
N ASP A 279 26.68 6.85 0.80
CA ASP A 279 27.52 6.88 -0.40
C ASP A 279 26.72 7.00 -1.71
N GLY A 280 25.40 7.09 -1.62
CA GLY A 280 24.48 7.19 -2.75
C GLY A 280 24.10 5.85 -3.38
N THR A 281 24.61 4.72 -2.87
CA THR A 281 24.17 3.39 -3.31
C THR A 281 22.73 3.11 -2.86
N ASN A 282 22.07 2.17 -3.53
CA ASN A 282 20.69 1.79 -3.25
C ASN A 282 20.62 0.27 -3.05
N ILE A 283 20.27 -0.15 -1.84
CA ILE A 283 20.18 -1.57 -1.49
C ILE A 283 18.69 -1.97 -1.46
N PRO A 284 18.26 -3.01 -2.20
CA PRO A 284 16.91 -3.55 -2.08
C PRO A 284 16.50 -3.79 -0.62
N SER A 285 15.31 -3.34 -0.22
CA SER A 285 14.87 -3.30 1.18
C SER A 285 15.00 -4.64 1.92
N CYS A 286 14.53 -5.73 1.31
CA CYS A 286 14.62 -7.07 1.89
C CYS A 286 16.07 -7.55 2.01
N ALA A 287 16.92 -7.24 1.01
CA ALA A 287 18.34 -7.53 1.09
C ALA A 287 18.99 -6.74 2.22
N TYR A 288 18.70 -5.45 2.33
CA TYR A 288 19.17 -4.63 3.44
C TYR A 288 18.78 -5.24 4.79
N ASN A 289 17.51 -5.53 4.99
CA ASN A 289 16.99 -6.04 6.27
C ASN A 289 17.53 -7.43 6.65
N THR A 290 17.83 -8.28 5.68
CA THR A 290 18.29 -9.66 5.92
C THR A 290 19.81 -9.79 5.95
N LEU A 291 20.55 -9.00 5.14
CA LEU A 291 21.98 -9.22 4.89
C LEU A 291 22.90 -8.05 5.32
N TYR A 292 22.36 -6.83 5.45
CA TYR A 292 23.17 -5.63 5.63
C TYR A 292 22.83 -4.82 6.88
N ARG A 293 21.62 -4.97 7.45
CA ARG A 293 21.11 -4.16 8.57
C ARG A 293 22.00 -4.25 9.81
N ASP A 294 22.61 -5.40 10.08
CA ASP A 294 23.50 -5.59 11.24
C ASP A 294 24.77 -4.76 11.19
N ARG A 295 25.08 -4.12 10.05
CA ARG A 295 26.19 -3.17 9.90
C ARG A 295 25.80 -1.73 10.24
N ASP A 296 24.51 -1.47 10.38
CA ASP A 296 24.01 -0.13 10.64
C ASP A 296 24.02 0.16 12.14
N ALA A 297 24.87 1.09 12.55
CA ALA A 297 25.02 1.49 13.95
C ALA A 297 23.75 2.09 14.58
N ARG A 298 22.75 2.48 13.77
CA ARG A 298 21.43 2.90 14.27
C ARG A 298 20.61 1.73 14.81
N PHE A 299 20.87 0.52 14.33
CA PHE A 299 20.07 -0.68 14.63
C PHE A 299 20.88 -1.79 15.32
N ALA A 300 22.21 -1.79 15.19
CA ALA A 300 23.10 -2.75 15.81
C ALA A 300 24.04 -2.09 16.82
N ALA A 301 24.01 -2.56 18.08
CA ALA A 301 24.89 -2.07 19.14
C ALA A 301 26.38 -2.35 18.87
N LYS A 302 26.67 -3.44 18.13
CA LYS A 302 28.01 -3.78 17.62
C LYS A 302 27.89 -4.06 16.13
N PRO A 303 28.13 -3.05 15.26
CA PRO A 303 28.00 -3.21 13.82
C PRO A 303 28.88 -4.34 13.28
N ALA A 304 28.29 -5.20 12.45
CA ALA A 304 29.01 -6.25 11.74
C ALA A 304 29.98 -5.66 10.71
N ALA A 305 31.07 -6.38 10.43
CA ALA A 305 31.98 -6.01 9.35
C ALA A 305 31.26 -6.04 7.99
N PRO A 306 31.70 -5.24 6.99
CA PRO A 306 31.19 -5.35 5.64
C PRO A 306 31.37 -6.79 5.11
N LEU A 307 30.29 -7.43 4.63
CA LEU A 307 30.42 -8.63 3.78
C LEU A 307 31.34 -8.23 2.62
N ILE A 308 32.37 -9.05 2.39
CA ILE A 308 33.34 -8.87 1.32
C ILE A 308 32.55 -8.57 0.03
N THR A 309 32.66 -7.35 -0.48
CA THR A 309 32.21 -7.04 -1.83
C THR A 309 33.03 -7.96 -2.71
N LEU A 310 32.40 -8.97 -3.33
CA LEU A 310 33.04 -9.74 -4.38
C LEU A 310 33.61 -8.69 -5.35
N GLY A 311 34.95 -8.67 -5.48
CA GLY A 311 35.62 -7.69 -6.32
C GLY A 311 34.95 -7.69 -7.69
N ARG A 312 34.82 -6.51 -8.31
CA ARG A 312 34.26 -6.39 -9.66
C ARG A 312 34.85 -7.52 -10.48
N GLY A 313 33.99 -8.45 -10.92
CA GLY A 313 34.42 -9.59 -11.73
C GLY A 313 35.32 -9.06 -12.83
N ARG A 314 36.46 -9.72 -13.05
CA ARG A 314 37.36 -9.31 -14.14
C ARG A 314 36.53 -9.20 -15.43
N PRO A 315 36.70 -8.11 -16.20
CA PRO A 315 35.97 -7.90 -17.45
C PRO A 315 36.21 -9.05 -18.44
#